data_AF-W4V1J4-F1
#
_entry.id   AF-W4V1J4-F1
#
_cell.length_a   1.000
_cell.length_b   1.000
_cell.length_c   1.000
_cell.angle_alpha   90.00
_cell.angle_beta   90.00
_cell.angle_gamma   90.00
#
_symmetry.space_group_name_H-M   'P 1'
#
loop_
_entity.id
_entity.type
_entity.pdbx_description
1 polymer ?
#
loop_
_entity_poly.entity_id
_entity_poly.type
_entity_poly.pdbx_seq_one_letter_code
_entity_poly.pdbx_strand_id
1 'polypeptide(L)'
;MKAKFKYVMLMAAALTMGLSGCSNESDVVDDTSKEGVKTYASIKFSSPTTYATQEGTAEESKINTVDVFIYNVGGFLKDYKQFTNFSDAGSGVWKTDELMETTSGAKQIYVGINLPDEIRTSLSETNKTLAALTSVAHTITVAQIATDNKFVMGSDVTPATFTPWMV
;
A
#
# COMPACT_ATOMS: atom_id res chain seq x y z
N MET A 1 -15.74 -80.95 -5.80
CA MET A 1 -14.34 -80.47 -5.90
C MET A 1 -14.24 -79.08 -5.26
N LYS A 2 -13.07 -78.77 -4.72
CA LYS A 2 -12.84 -77.88 -3.58
C LYS A 2 -12.84 -76.39 -3.95
N ALA A 3 -13.59 -75.57 -3.21
CA ALA A 3 -13.38 -74.13 -3.16
C ALA A 3 -12.08 -73.82 -2.43
N LYS A 4 -11.15 -73.10 -3.06
CA LYS A 4 -9.92 -72.61 -2.42
C LYS A 4 -9.99 -71.10 -2.22
N PHE A 5 -10.36 -70.75 -1.00
CA PHE A 5 -10.03 -69.53 -0.30
C PHE A 5 -8.50 -69.43 -0.15
N LYS A 6 -7.88 -68.32 -0.63
CA LYS A 6 -6.68 -67.60 -0.11
C LYS A 6 -6.02 -66.74 -1.21
N TYR A 7 -5.37 -65.64 -0.78
CA TYR A 7 -4.76 -64.51 -1.52
C TYR A 7 -5.78 -63.40 -1.85
N VAL A 8 -6.11 -62.41 -0.99
CA VAL A 8 -5.33 -61.56 -0.05
C VAL A 8 -4.18 -60.82 -0.76
N MET A 9 -4.42 -59.52 -0.94
CA MET A 9 -3.47 -58.39 -0.97
C MET A 9 -2.35 -58.43 -2.03
N LEU A 10 -2.47 -57.61 -3.08
CA LEU A 10 -1.51 -56.53 -3.40
C LEU A 10 -1.96 -55.75 -4.64
N MET A 11 -1.71 -54.44 -4.63
CA MET A 11 -1.76 -53.51 -5.77
C MET A 11 -3.13 -52.96 -6.20
N ALA A 12 -3.90 -52.48 -5.23
CA ALA A 12 -4.62 -51.22 -5.41
C ALA A 12 -3.70 -50.05 -5.02
N ALA A 13 -2.58 -49.89 -5.72
CA ALA A 13 -1.87 -48.61 -5.77
C ALA A 13 -2.58 -47.71 -6.79
N ALA A 14 -3.89 -47.55 -6.64
CA ALA A 14 -4.65 -46.55 -7.37
C ALA A 14 -4.46 -45.22 -6.64
N LEU A 15 -3.36 -44.54 -7.00
CA LEU A 15 -3.32 -43.09 -7.18
C LEU A 15 -4.08 -42.25 -6.12
N THR A 16 -3.84 -42.48 -4.82
CA THR A 16 -4.30 -41.55 -3.77
C THR A 16 -3.35 -40.36 -3.59
N MET A 17 -2.33 -40.24 -4.45
CA MET A 17 -1.55 -39.00 -4.61
C MET A 17 -2.27 -38.06 -5.58
N GLY A 18 -3.37 -37.52 -5.11
CA GLY A 18 -4.12 -36.43 -5.74
C GLY A 18 -4.63 -35.48 -4.66
N LEU A 19 -3.82 -35.28 -3.61
CA LEU A 19 -4.02 -34.22 -2.64
C LEU A 19 -3.75 -32.88 -3.34
N SER A 20 -4.74 -32.37 -4.04
CA SER A 20 -4.94 -30.94 -4.25
C SER A 20 -6.35 -30.68 -3.74
N GLY A 21 -6.60 -30.79 -2.44
CA GLY A 21 -6.03 -29.82 -1.54
C GLY A 21 -6.57 -28.45 -1.93
N CYS A 22 -7.91 -28.28 -1.90
CA CYS A 22 -8.53 -26.99 -1.68
C CYS A 22 -8.08 -26.48 -0.30
N SER A 23 -6.85 -25.98 -0.22
CA SER A 23 -6.53 -24.97 0.76
C SER A 23 -6.53 -23.67 -0.04
N ASN A 24 -7.45 -22.77 0.29
CA ASN A 24 -7.36 -21.39 -0.13
C ASN A 24 -6.07 -20.80 0.47
N GLU A 25 -4.93 -21.07 -0.14
CA GLU A 25 -3.87 -20.09 -0.20
C GLU A 25 -4.08 -19.41 -1.55
N SER A 26 -5.03 -18.46 -1.59
CA SER A 26 -4.94 -17.44 -2.62
C SER A 26 -3.73 -16.61 -2.23
N ASP A 27 -2.55 -17.09 -2.63
CA ASP A 27 -1.43 -16.19 -2.84
C ASP A 27 -2.02 -15.07 -3.69
N VAL A 28 -2.18 -13.89 -3.08
CA VAL A 28 -2.67 -12.74 -3.83
C VAL A 28 -1.50 -12.42 -4.76
N VAL A 29 -1.64 -12.83 -6.01
CA VAL A 29 -0.64 -12.59 -7.04
C VAL A 29 -0.94 -11.25 -7.69
N ASP A 30 0.08 -10.43 -7.85
CA ASP A 30 -0.03 -9.17 -8.54
C ASP A 30 -0.37 -9.39 -10.03
N ASP A 31 -1.63 -9.12 -10.39
CA ASP A 31 -2.12 -9.23 -11.75
C ASP A 31 -1.75 -7.98 -12.56
N THR A 32 -0.57 -8.03 -13.18
CA THR A 32 -0.05 -6.95 -14.03
C THR A 32 -0.81 -6.79 -15.35
N SER A 33 -1.66 -7.76 -15.74
CA SER A 33 -2.44 -7.67 -16.98
C SER A 33 -3.52 -6.57 -16.94
N LYS A 34 -3.83 -6.06 -15.74
CA LYS A 34 -4.77 -4.95 -15.51
C LYS A 34 -4.10 -3.58 -15.56
N GLU A 35 -2.79 -3.50 -15.79
CA GLU A 35 -2.09 -2.22 -15.90
C GLU A 35 -2.28 -1.58 -17.27
N GLY A 36 -2.61 -0.29 -17.28
CA GLY A 36 -2.77 0.47 -18.50
C GLY A 36 -1.44 0.99 -19.07
N VAL A 37 -1.55 1.95 -19.99
CA VAL A 37 -0.39 2.54 -20.68
C VAL A 37 0.36 3.48 -19.74
N LYS A 38 1.68 3.58 -19.91
CA LYS A 38 2.53 4.53 -19.19
C LYS A 38 1.98 5.96 -19.30
N THR A 39 1.91 6.66 -18.18
CA THR A 39 1.43 8.03 -18.04
C THR A 39 2.16 8.73 -16.90
N TYR A 40 1.77 9.97 -16.61
CA TYR A 40 2.37 10.81 -15.58
C TYR A 40 1.30 11.44 -14.69
N ALA A 41 1.60 11.58 -13.40
CA ALA A 41 0.74 12.25 -12.42
C ALA A 41 1.49 13.40 -11.73
N SER A 42 0.78 14.49 -11.44
CA SER A 42 1.22 15.51 -10.48
C SER A 42 0.40 15.38 -9.21
N ILE A 43 1.04 15.42 -8.05
CA ILE A 43 0.35 15.26 -6.77
C ILE A 43 0.14 16.63 -6.13
N LYS A 44 -1.10 16.89 -5.72
CA LYS A 44 -1.46 18.00 -4.85
C LYS A 44 -1.99 17.43 -3.54
N PHE A 45 -1.62 18.03 -2.44
CA PHE A 45 -2.04 17.61 -1.11
C PHE A 45 -2.21 18.82 -0.20
N SER A 46 -3.23 18.78 0.65
CA SER A 46 -3.42 19.82 1.65
C SER A 46 -2.49 19.58 2.84
N SER A 47 -2.01 20.66 3.44
CA SER A 47 -1.41 20.63 4.76
C SER A 47 -2.39 19.95 5.73
N PRO A 48 -1.92 18.99 6.53
CA PRO A 48 -2.78 18.31 7.48
C PRO A 48 -3.24 19.27 8.57
N THR A 49 -4.49 19.15 8.94
CA THR A 49 -5.11 19.93 10.02
C THR A 49 -5.07 19.13 11.32
N THR A 50 -4.75 19.79 12.42
CA THR A 50 -4.79 19.16 13.75
C THR A 50 -6.17 19.28 14.38
N TYR A 51 -6.55 18.31 15.20
CA TYR A 51 -7.71 18.40 16.11
C TYR A 51 -7.38 19.20 17.38
N ALA A 52 -6.15 19.67 17.54
CA ALA A 52 -5.74 20.49 18.67
C ALA A 52 -6.48 21.84 18.67
N THR A 53 -6.81 22.32 19.86
CA THR A 53 -7.43 23.64 20.06
C THR A 53 -6.42 24.78 20.08
N GLN A 54 -5.13 24.45 20.10
CA GLN A 54 -4.03 25.40 20.04
C GLN A 54 -3.29 25.21 18.71
N GLU A 55 -2.98 26.31 18.04
CA GLU A 55 -2.16 26.32 16.84
C GLU A 55 -0.79 25.72 17.14
N GLY A 56 -0.34 24.84 16.26
CA GLY A 56 1.01 24.28 16.32
C GLY A 56 2.07 25.32 15.99
N THR A 57 3.32 25.03 16.32
CA THR A 57 4.44 25.90 15.92
C THR A 57 4.74 25.75 14.42
N ALA A 58 5.52 26.68 13.87
CA ALA A 58 5.93 26.62 12.47
C ALA A 58 6.77 25.35 12.18
N GLU A 59 7.52 24.89 13.18
CA GLU A 59 8.33 23.68 13.16
C GLU A 59 7.47 22.41 13.07
N GLU A 60 6.31 22.39 13.74
CA GLU A 60 5.38 21.26 13.70
C GLU A 60 4.72 21.07 12.34
N SER A 61 4.59 22.15 11.57
CA SER A 61 3.96 22.15 10.24
C SER A 61 4.96 22.01 9.09
N LYS A 62 6.24 21.79 9.40
CA LYS A 62 7.30 21.76 8.40
C LYS A 62 7.27 20.48 7.56
N ILE A 63 7.23 20.65 6.24
CA ILE A 63 7.26 19.57 5.26
C ILE A 63 8.67 19.52 4.66
N ASN A 64 9.39 18.42 4.89
CA ASN A 64 10.75 18.23 4.36
C ASN A 64 10.76 17.21 3.22
N THR A 65 9.98 16.13 3.35
CA THR A 65 9.83 15.09 2.33
C THR A 65 8.37 14.72 2.14
N VAL A 66 8.03 14.34 0.93
CA VAL A 66 6.70 13.83 0.55
C VAL A 66 6.90 12.51 -0.18
N ASP A 67 6.43 11.43 0.42
CA ASP A 67 6.52 10.07 -0.10
C ASP A 67 5.19 9.68 -0.73
N VAL A 68 5.18 9.40 -2.03
CA VAL A 68 3.97 9.02 -2.76
C VAL A 68 4.07 7.56 -3.15
N PHE A 69 3.05 6.79 -2.78
CA PHE A 69 2.90 5.37 -3.08
C PHE A 69 1.67 5.16 -3.94
N ILE A 70 1.84 4.55 -5.11
CA ILE A 70 0.76 4.24 -6.04
C ILE A 70 0.52 2.74 -6.03
N TYR A 71 -0.67 2.33 -5.60
CA TYR A 71 -1.13 0.95 -5.60
C TYR A 71 -2.14 0.73 -6.72
N ASN A 72 -2.16 -0.47 -7.28
CA ASN A 72 -3.27 -0.90 -8.14
C ASN A 72 -4.51 -1.29 -7.33
N VAL A 73 -5.61 -1.58 -8.01
CA VAL A 73 -6.86 -2.05 -7.37
C VAL A 73 -6.70 -3.37 -6.61
N GLY A 74 -5.67 -4.16 -6.93
CA GLY A 74 -5.33 -5.38 -6.20
C GLY A 74 -4.57 -5.10 -4.90
N GLY A 75 -4.24 -3.83 -4.62
CA GLY A 75 -3.48 -3.43 -3.46
C GLY A 75 -1.99 -3.70 -3.58
N PHE A 76 -1.41 -3.81 -4.79
CA PHE A 76 0.03 -3.96 -5.01
C PHE A 76 0.66 -2.63 -5.41
N LEU A 77 1.81 -2.33 -4.80
CA LEU A 77 2.59 -1.14 -5.13
C LEU A 77 3.11 -1.25 -6.57
N LYS A 78 2.81 -0.23 -7.36
CA LYS A 78 3.25 -0.09 -8.75
C LYS A 78 4.36 0.91 -8.91
N ASP A 79 4.25 2.00 -8.18
CA ASP A 79 5.24 3.06 -8.25
C ASP A 79 5.36 3.74 -6.91
N TYR A 80 6.56 4.22 -6.62
CA TYR A 80 6.89 4.95 -5.42
C TYR A 80 7.92 6.02 -5.76
N LYS A 81 7.69 7.22 -5.24
CA LYS A 81 8.64 8.32 -5.36
C LYS A 81 8.62 9.18 -4.12
N GLN A 82 9.82 9.51 -3.64
CA GLN A 82 10.02 10.56 -2.66
C GLN A 82 10.29 11.89 -3.38
N PHE A 83 9.59 12.93 -2.95
CA PHE A 83 9.77 14.30 -3.39
C PHE A 83 10.40 15.14 -2.28
N THR A 84 11.41 15.92 -2.65
CA THR A 84 12.03 16.95 -1.81
C THR A 84 11.79 18.36 -2.34
N ASN A 85 11.25 18.48 -3.56
CA ASN A 85 10.91 19.73 -4.22
C ASN A 85 9.39 19.80 -4.42
N PHE A 86 8.78 20.78 -3.79
CA PHE A 86 7.35 21.06 -3.86
C PHE A 86 7.11 22.54 -3.55
N SER A 87 6.04 23.06 -4.13
CA SER A 87 5.67 24.47 -4.02
C SER A 87 4.31 24.62 -3.36
N ASP A 88 4.16 25.71 -2.60
CA ASP A 88 2.87 26.14 -2.08
C ASP A 88 2.00 26.61 -3.27
N ALA A 89 0.88 25.93 -3.46
CA ALA A 89 -0.13 26.24 -4.48
C ALA A 89 -1.22 27.20 -3.95
N GLY A 90 -1.07 27.70 -2.73
CA GLY A 90 -1.99 28.59 -2.04
C GLY A 90 -2.97 27.85 -1.14
N SER A 91 -3.51 28.57 -0.15
CA SER A 91 -4.56 28.07 0.76
C SER A 91 -4.18 26.79 1.51
N GLY A 92 -2.90 26.62 1.85
CA GLY A 92 -2.41 25.42 2.54
C GLY A 92 -2.41 24.17 1.65
N VAL A 93 -2.42 24.32 0.32
CA VAL A 93 -2.28 23.23 -0.63
C VAL A 93 -0.89 23.25 -1.20
N TRP A 94 -0.22 22.11 -1.17
CA TRP A 94 1.11 21.90 -1.72
C TRP A 94 1.03 21.08 -2.99
N LYS A 95 2.01 21.27 -3.88
CA LYS A 95 2.11 20.54 -5.13
C LYS A 95 3.55 20.05 -5.34
N THR A 96 3.69 18.83 -5.82
CA THR A 96 5.00 18.34 -6.32
C THR A 96 5.41 19.10 -7.58
N ASP A 97 6.65 19.59 -7.63
CA ASP A 97 7.16 20.31 -8.80
C ASP A 97 7.49 19.36 -9.95
N GLU A 98 7.80 18.11 -9.60
CA GLU A 98 8.08 17.04 -10.54
C GLU A 98 6.85 16.16 -10.79
N LEU A 99 6.81 15.59 -12.00
CA LEU A 99 5.86 14.54 -12.33
C LEU A 99 6.33 13.19 -11.79
N MET A 100 5.36 12.36 -11.41
CA MET A 100 5.55 10.95 -11.09
C MET A 100 5.18 10.11 -12.30
N GLU A 101 6.01 9.15 -12.67
CA GLU A 101 5.61 8.15 -13.66
C GLU A 101 4.55 7.22 -13.06
N THR A 102 3.61 6.74 -13.87
CA THR A 102 2.63 5.73 -13.46
C THR A 102 2.00 5.08 -14.70
N THR A 103 0.93 4.31 -14.51
CA THR A 103 0.14 3.66 -15.57
C THR A 103 -1.32 4.09 -15.47
N SER A 104 -2.01 4.16 -16.61
CA SER A 104 -3.44 4.40 -16.61
C SER A 104 -4.23 3.24 -15.96
N GLY A 105 -5.47 3.51 -15.57
CA GLY A 105 -6.33 2.55 -14.87
C GLY A 105 -6.61 2.97 -13.44
N ALA A 106 -7.47 2.23 -12.75
CA ALA A 106 -7.83 2.52 -11.37
C ALA A 106 -6.61 2.31 -10.44
N LYS A 107 -6.33 3.32 -9.61
CA LYS A 107 -5.17 3.37 -8.70
C LYS A 107 -5.60 3.92 -7.34
N GLN A 108 -4.90 3.50 -6.30
CA GLN A 108 -5.01 4.07 -4.96
C GLN A 108 -3.68 4.77 -4.65
N ILE A 109 -3.76 6.04 -4.29
CA ILE A 109 -2.57 6.86 -4.02
C ILE A 109 -2.53 7.15 -2.53
N TYR A 110 -1.39 6.85 -1.91
CA TYR A 110 -1.09 7.20 -0.53
C TYR A 110 0.05 8.19 -0.49
N VAL A 111 -0.14 9.25 0.29
CA VAL A 111 0.87 10.29 0.50
C VAL A 111 1.27 10.25 1.96
N GLY A 112 2.57 10.06 2.22
CA GLY A 112 3.19 10.27 3.51
C GLY A 112 4.07 11.51 3.49
N ILE A 113 4.16 12.22 4.60
CA ILE A 113 4.97 13.42 4.78
C ILE A 113 5.95 13.12 5.91
N ASN A 114 7.22 13.46 5.68
CA ASN A 114 8.33 13.24 6.61
C ASN A 114 8.46 11.78 7.10
N LEU A 115 8.10 10.77 6.29
CA LEU A 115 8.12 9.38 6.75
C LEU A 115 9.54 8.96 7.17
N PRO A 116 9.69 8.24 8.30
CA PRO A 116 10.97 7.66 8.69
C PRO A 116 11.47 6.68 7.64
N ASP A 117 12.80 6.62 7.46
CA ASP A 117 13.44 5.78 6.45
C ASP A 117 13.02 4.31 6.54
N GLU A 118 12.94 3.76 7.75
CA GLU A 118 12.54 2.37 8.01
C GLU A 118 11.12 2.08 7.49
N ILE A 119 10.19 3.01 7.69
CA ILE A 119 8.80 2.90 7.25
C ILE A 119 8.72 2.98 5.74
N ARG A 120 9.43 3.96 5.16
CA ARG A 120 9.50 4.15 3.72
C ARG A 120 10.05 2.92 3.02
N THR A 121 11.21 2.43 3.44
CA THR A 121 11.83 1.20 2.91
C THR A 121 10.92 -0.01 3.08
N SER A 122 10.26 -0.16 4.23
CA SER A 122 9.30 -1.24 4.44
C SER A 122 8.19 -1.21 3.40
N LEU A 123 7.61 -0.05 3.10
CA LEU A 123 6.50 0.08 2.16
C LEU A 123 6.93 0.01 0.69
N SER A 124 8.10 0.53 0.34
CA SER A 124 8.57 0.60 -1.05
C SER A 124 9.33 -0.63 -1.50
N GLU A 125 9.97 -1.38 -0.60
CA GLU A 125 10.88 -2.47 -0.96
C GLU A 125 10.41 -3.83 -0.46
N THR A 126 9.97 -3.92 0.80
CA THR A 126 9.69 -5.21 1.47
C THR A 126 8.21 -5.60 1.36
N ASN A 127 7.34 -4.70 1.77
CA ASN A 127 5.93 -4.93 2.02
C ASN A 127 5.08 -4.10 1.04
N LYS A 128 5.23 -4.41 -0.25
CA LYS A 128 4.66 -3.71 -1.40
C LYS A 128 3.14 -3.90 -1.56
N THR A 129 2.40 -4.01 -0.45
CA THR A 129 0.95 -4.23 -0.47
C THR A 129 0.22 -3.21 0.41
N LEU A 130 -0.99 -2.87 0.01
CA LEU A 130 -1.86 -1.98 0.77
C LEU A 130 -2.24 -2.58 2.14
N ALA A 131 -2.40 -3.92 2.19
CA ALA A 131 -2.63 -4.61 3.45
C ALA A 131 -1.44 -4.46 4.42
N ALA A 132 -0.22 -4.35 3.91
CA ALA A 132 0.92 -4.10 4.77
C ALA A 132 1.08 -2.62 5.15
N LEU A 133 0.53 -1.68 4.36
CA LEU A 133 0.51 -0.27 4.73
C LEU A 133 -0.14 -0.06 6.10
N THR A 134 -1.30 -0.69 6.34
CA THR A 134 -1.99 -0.60 7.64
C THR A 134 -1.21 -1.28 8.76
N SER A 135 -0.58 -2.42 8.48
CA SER A 135 0.26 -3.13 9.45
C SER A 135 1.50 -2.32 9.85
N VAL A 136 2.23 -1.79 8.87
CA VAL A 136 3.43 -0.96 9.08
C VAL A 136 3.05 0.35 9.80
N ALA A 137 1.94 0.99 9.42
CA ALA A 137 1.44 2.19 10.10
C ALA A 137 1.16 1.94 11.59
N HIS A 138 0.67 0.76 11.97
CA HIS A 138 0.46 0.40 13.38
C HIS A 138 1.75 0.15 14.17
N THR A 139 2.88 -0.08 13.50
CA THR A 139 4.17 -0.28 14.18
C THR A 139 4.90 1.03 14.51
N ILE A 140 4.42 2.16 13.98
CA ILE A 140 5.08 3.45 14.17
C ILE A 140 4.84 3.96 15.60
N THR A 141 5.93 4.29 16.28
CA THR A 141 5.89 4.84 17.65
C THR A 141 5.70 6.35 17.66
N VAL A 142 5.21 6.90 18.77
CA VAL A 142 5.10 8.36 18.98
C VAL A 142 6.44 9.08 18.76
N ALA A 143 7.55 8.47 19.22
CA ALA A 143 8.88 9.05 19.05
C ALA A 143 9.30 9.16 17.57
N GLN A 144 8.86 8.22 16.72
CA GLN A 144 9.15 8.25 15.29
C GLN A 144 8.29 9.25 14.52
N ILE A 145 7.11 9.62 15.04
CA ILE A 145 6.19 10.58 14.38
C ILE A 145 6.24 12.01 14.94
N ALA A 146 6.72 12.20 16.16
CA ALA A 146 6.78 13.49 16.84
C ALA A 146 8.22 13.99 16.99
N THR A 147 9.07 13.69 16.01
CA THR A 147 10.42 14.26 15.96
C THR A 147 10.32 15.74 15.59
N ASP A 148 10.99 16.59 16.36
CA ASP A 148 10.98 18.03 16.14
C ASP A 148 11.37 18.39 14.69
N ASN A 149 10.63 19.31 14.08
CA ASN A 149 10.74 19.69 12.66
C ASN A 149 10.48 18.57 11.63
N LYS A 150 10.07 17.37 12.04
CA LYS A 150 9.87 16.18 11.19
C LYS A 150 8.62 15.40 11.60
N PHE A 151 7.54 16.13 11.86
CA PHE A 151 6.28 15.49 12.20
C PHE A 151 5.81 14.65 11.03
N VAL A 152 5.50 13.40 11.32
CA VAL A 152 5.01 12.45 10.31
C VAL A 152 3.53 12.71 10.11
N MET A 153 3.13 12.86 8.86
CA MET A 153 1.75 13.09 8.47
C MET A 153 1.43 12.21 7.27
N GLY A 154 0.16 11.97 6.98
CA GLY A 154 -0.15 11.17 5.81
C GLY A 154 -1.64 11.02 5.54
N SER A 155 -1.91 10.39 4.42
CA SER A 155 -3.26 9.98 4.03
C SER A 155 -3.84 9.02 5.06
N ASP A 156 -5.13 9.19 5.35
CA ASP A 156 -5.87 8.21 6.13
C ASP A 156 -5.85 6.87 5.38
N VAL A 157 -5.44 5.82 6.08
CA VAL A 157 -5.37 4.45 5.55
C VAL A 157 -6.70 3.72 5.64
N THR A 158 -7.73 4.33 6.23
CA THR A 158 -9.10 3.87 6.05
C THR A 158 -9.50 4.11 4.59
N PRO A 159 -10.06 3.11 3.87
CA PRO A 159 -10.54 3.32 2.52
C PRO A 159 -11.57 4.44 2.54
N ALA A 160 -11.28 5.58 1.92
CA ALA A 160 -12.32 6.53 1.57
C ALA A 160 -13.33 5.76 0.73
N THR A 161 -14.50 5.47 1.29
CA THR A 161 -15.62 4.92 0.55
C THR A 161 -16.05 5.97 -0.46
N PHE A 162 -15.51 5.87 -1.68
CA PHE A 162 -16.03 6.61 -2.83
C PHE A 162 -17.46 6.09 -3.05
N THR A 163 -18.44 6.84 -2.55
CA THR A 163 -19.81 6.69 -3.00
C THR A 163 -19.86 7.28 -4.41
N PRO A 164 -20.03 6.46 -5.46
CA PRO A 164 -20.23 7.01 -6.79
C PRO A 164 -21.51 7.85 -6.75
N TRP A 165 -21.39 9.11 -7.14
CA TRP A 165 -22.55 9.97 -7.37
C TRP A 165 -23.31 9.36 -8.56
N MET A 166 -24.37 8.60 -8.26
CA MET A 166 -25.36 8.25 -9.29
C MET A 166 -26.09 9.53 -9.65
N VAL A 167 -25.92 9.96 -10.91
CA VAL A 167 -26.81 10.91 -11.58
C VAL A 167 -28.03 10.14 -12.07
#